data_AF-A0A843CM26-F1
#
_entry.id   AF-A0A843CM26-F1
#
_cell.length_a   1.000
_cell.length_b   1.000
_cell.length_c   1.000
_cell.angle_alpha   90.00
_cell.angle_beta   90.00
_cell.angle_gamma   90.00
#
_symmetry.space_group_name_H-M   'P 1'
#
loop_
_entity.id
_entity.type
_entity.pdbx_description
1 polymer ?
#
loop_
_entity_poly.entity_id
_entity_poly.type
_entity_poly.pdbx_seq_one_letter_code
_entity_poly.pdbx_strand_id
1 'polypeptide(L)'
;SKNNLISEHVHGKIFLTGNTIIDSINTYAGMSSRKSSLVVNVDDYILMTLHRSENVDHEKTLVSIISGILEVKYDVIFPVHPRTAKRLREFNLYEKLSKSENVLLLDSVGYFEMLELMKNCSFIVTDSGGIQEEATAPKIRKKVLVIRKTTDRPEAVTAGMSEVVGVEKRSIVKAIKKTIRDPTIPSRNTPFGKGDASKKIIQIQLFEQ
;
A
#
# COMPACT_ATOMS: atom_id res chain seq x y z
N SER A 1 11.54 -11.22 -9.65
CA SER A 1 11.04 -12.57 -10.00
C SER A 1 12.20 -13.50 -10.39
N LYS A 2 12.02 -14.83 -10.42
CA LYS A 2 13.05 -15.77 -10.92
C LYS A 2 13.45 -15.47 -12.37
N ASN A 3 12.48 -15.13 -13.20
CA ASN A 3 12.73 -14.83 -14.62
C ASN A 3 13.64 -13.61 -14.80
N ASN A 4 13.48 -12.56 -13.97
CA ASN A 4 14.38 -11.40 -14.03
C ASN A 4 15.83 -11.80 -13.71
N LEU A 5 16.04 -12.61 -12.66
CA LEU A 5 17.38 -13.07 -12.29
C LEU A 5 18.02 -13.94 -13.38
N ILE A 6 17.23 -14.77 -14.06
CA ILE A 6 17.68 -15.56 -15.21
C ILE A 6 18.04 -14.65 -16.38
N SER A 7 17.19 -13.68 -16.73
CA SER A 7 17.45 -12.76 -17.85
C SER A 7 18.65 -11.86 -17.61
N GLU A 8 18.91 -11.51 -16.35
CA GLU A 8 20.07 -10.70 -15.94
C GLU A 8 21.34 -11.54 -15.73
N HIS A 9 21.29 -12.86 -15.99
CA HIS A 9 22.42 -13.77 -15.87
C HIS A 9 23.09 -13.74 -14.48
N VAL A 10 22.29 -13.61 -13.41
CA VAL A 10 22.78 -13.55 -12.04
C VAL A 10 23.44 -14.88 -11.66
N HIS A 11 24.65 -14.81 -11.08
CA HIS A 11 25.40 -15.99 -10.65
C HIS A 11 24.77 -16.68 -9.43
N GLY A 12 24.96 -18.01 -9.34
CA GLY A 12 24.53 -18.81 -8.20
C GLY A 12 23.19 -19.53 -8.41
N LYS A 13 22.63 -20.06 -7.33
CA LYS A 13 21.34 -20.78 -7.32
C LYS A 13 20.20 -19.82 -7.02
N ILE A 14 19.10 -19.95 -7.75
CA ILE A 14 17.88 -19.14 -7.54
C ILE A 14 16.83 -19.96 -6.81
N PHE A 15 16.42 -19.49 -5.64
CA PHE A 15 15.36 -20.10 -4.84
C PHE A 15 14.14 -19.18 -4.76
N LEU A 16 12.96 -19.74 -5.06
CA LEU A 16 11.69 -19.03 -4.90
C LEU A 16 11.09 -19.34 -3.53
N THR A 17 11.35 -18.47 -2.56
CA THR A 17 10.91 -18.65 -1.17
C THR A 17 9.53 -18.05 -0.88
N GLY A 18 9.09 -17.09 -1.69
CA GLY A 18 8.01 -16.16 -1.33
C GLY A 18 8.58 -14.97 -0.56
N ASN A 19 7.69 -14.07 -0.11
CA ASN A 19 8.06 -12.87 0.65
C ASN A 19 7.70 -13.06 2.14
N THR A 20 8.69 -12.83 3.02
CA THR A 20 8.55 -12.89 4.49
C THR A 20 7.54 -11.90 5.06
N ILE A 21 7.10 -10.92 4.27
CA ILE A 21 6.00 -10.04 4.64
C ILE A 21 4.70 -10.82 4.84
N ILE A 22 4.44 -11.87 4.06
CA ILE A 22 3.24 -12.70 4.22
C ILE A 22 3.32 -13.49 5.53
N ASP A 23 4.51 -13.98 5.89
CA ASP A 23 4.77 -14.62 7.19
C ASP A 23 4.41 -13.63 8.33
N SER A 24 4.91 -12.39 8.23
CA SER A 24 4.68 -11.34 9.23
C SER A 24 3.20 -11.01 9.39
N ILE A 25 2.48 -10.80 8.28
CA ILE A 25 1.04 -10.50 8.31
C ILE A 25 0.25 -11.69 8.88
N ASN A 26 0.60 -12.91 8.52
CA ASN A 26 -0.03 -14.12 9.06
C ASN A 26 0.15 -14.22 10.58
N THR A 27 1.30 -13.83 11.12
CA THR A 27 1.52 -13.80 12.56
C THR A 27 0.79 -12.64 13.24
N TYR A 28 0.92 -11.41 12.72
CA TYR A 28 0.57 -10.19 13.46
C TYR A 28 -0.86 -9.68 13.23
N ALA A 29 -1.48 -9.91 12.07
CA ALA A 29 -2.79 -9.32 11.75
C ALA A 29 -3.96 -9.81 12.61
N GLY A 30 -3.83 -10.99 13.24
CA GLY A 30 -4.83 -11.47 14.21
C GLY A 30 -4.70 -10.83 15.59
N MET A 31 -3.53 -10.27 15.91
CA MET A 31 -3.24 -9.63 17.20
C MET A 31 -3.39 -8.11 17.15
N SER A 32 -3.43 -7.52 15.95
CA SER A 32 -3.43 -6.07 15.77
C SER A 32 -4.60 -5.38 16.46
N SER A 33 -5.79 -6.00 16.52
CA SER A 33 -6.96 -5.38 17.15
C SER A 33 -6.84 -5.26 18.67
N ARG A 34 -6.02 -6.11 19.30
CA ARG A 34 -5.74 -6.07 20.74
C ARG A 34 -4.59 -5.13 21.10
N LYS A 35 -3.71 -4.85 20.12
CA LYS A 35 -2.49 -4.06 20.32
C LYS A 35 -2.61 -2.62 19.82
N SER A 36 -3.46 -2.39 18.82
CA SER A 36 -3.77 -1.08 18.29
C SER A 36 -4.50 -0.26 19.35
N SER A 37 -3.98 0.93 19.64
CA SER A 37 -4.71 1.93 20.44
C SER A 37 -5.54 2.88 19.57
N LEU A 38 -5.50 2.71 18.24
CA LEU A 38 -6.19 3.60 17.31
C LEU A 38 -7.70 3.35 17.32
N VAL A 39 -8.46 4.43 17.49
CA VAL A 39 -9.92 4.44 17.35
C VAL A 39 -10.28 5.29 16.14
N VAL A 40 -10.97 4.68 15.18
CA VAL A 40 -11.44 5.33 13.95
C VAL A 40 -12.96 5.18 13.90
N ASN A 41 -13.68 6.30 13.89
CA ASN A 41 -15.15 6.34 13.84
C ASN A 41 -15.63 6.61 12.39
N VAL A 42 -14.98 5.98 11.42
CA VAL A 42 -15.31 6.06 10.00
C VAL A 42 -15.40 4.64 9.48
N ASP A 43 -16.60 4.23 9.07
CA ASP A 43 -16.88 2.84 8.71
C ASP A 43 -16.41 2.50 7.29
N ASP A 44 -16.51 3.46 6.37
CA ASP A 44 -16.19 3.26 4.96
C ASP A 44 -15.24 4.35 4.45
N TYR A 45 -13.96 3.98 4.30
CA TYR A 45 -12.92 4.93 3.93
C TYR A 45 -11.84 4.33 3.03
N ILE A 46 -11.14 5.22 2.34
CA ILE A 46 -9.90 4.94 1.63
C ILE A 46 -8.73 5.12 2.59
N LEU A 47 -7.85 4.13 2.69
CA LEU A 47 -6.57 4.33 3.36
C LEU A 47 -5.56 4.90 2.36
N MET A 48 -5.08 6.12 2.61
CA MET A 48 -4.04 6.74 1.82
C MET A 48 -2.69 6.67 2.53
N THR A 49 -1.63 6.33 1.80
CA THR A 49 -0.24 6.49 2.24
C THR A 49 0.62 7.06 1.12
N LEU A 50 1.48 8.01 1.44
CA LEU A 50 2.34 8.67 0.45
C LEU A 50 3.65 9.06 1.13
N HIS A 51 4.80 8.64 0.60
CA HIS A 51 6.12 8.97 1.18
C HIS A 51 7.29 8.90 0.21
N ARG A 52 7.07 8.45 -1.03
CA ARG A 52 8.12 8.31 -2.03
C ARG A 52 8.60 9.68 -2.50
N SER A 53 9.92 9.86 -2.57
CA SER A 53 10.54 11.13 -2.97
C SER A 53 10.07 11.60 -4.35
N GLU A 54 9.93 10.67 -5.30
CA GLU A 54 9.45 10.96 -6.66
C GLU A 54 8.02 11.53 -6.72
N ASN A 55 7.25 11.37 -5.64
CA ASN A 55 5.93 11.96 -5.49
C ASN A 55 5.96 13.22 -4.62
N VAL A 56 6.52 13.13 -3.41
CA VAL A 56 6.31 14.15 -2.37
C VAL A 56 7.26 15.33 -2.47
N ASP A 57 8.44 15.19 -3.06
CA ASP A 57 9.40 16.29 -3.17
C ASP A 57 9.14 17.20 -4.38
N HIS A 58 8.27 16.76 -5.31
CA HIS A 58 7.93 17.51 -6.49
C HIS A 58 6.55 18.17 -6.33
N GLU A 59 6.55 19.50 -6.16
CA GLU A 59 5.33 20.27 -5.89
C GLU A 59 4.20 19.98 -6.87
N LYS A 60 4.45 20.05 -8.18
CA LYS A 60 3.42 19.78 -9.21
C LYS A 60 2.80 18.39 -9.07
N THR A 61 3.62 17.38 -8.78
CA THR A 61 3.19 16.00 -8.58
C THR A 61 2.32 15.88 -7.34
N LEU A 62 2.79 16.40 -6.20
CA LEU A 62 2.06 16.34 -4.94
C LEU A 62 0.74 17.12 -5.02
N VAL A 63 0.74 18.31 -5.63
CA VAL A 63 -0.47 19.11 -5.89
C VAL A 63 -1.47 18.32 -6.73
N SER A 64 -1.02 17.66 -7.80
CA SER A 64 -1.87 16.83 -8.66
C SER A 64 -2.53 15.68 -7.88
N ILE A 65 -1.74 14.95 -7.09
CA ILE A 65 -2.22 13.83 -6.26
C ILE A 65 -3.24 14.32 -5.25
N ILE A 66 -2.90 15.33 -4.44
CA ILE A 66 -3.77 15.87 -3.39
C ILE A 66 -5.06 16.46 -3.99
N SER A 67 -4.96 17.15 -5.13
CA SER A 67 -6.15 17.67 -5.83
C SER A 67 -7.05 16.54 -6.34
N GLY A 68 -6.49 15.39 -6.71
CA GLY A 68 -7.26 14.21 -7.09
C GLY A 68 -8.00 13.60 -5.91
N ILE A 69 -7.33 13.49 -4.76
CA ILE A 69 -7.93 12.98 -3.52
C ILE A 69 -9.09 13.87 -3.06
N LEU A 70 -8.87 15.19 -3.00
CA LEU A 70 -9.89 16.15 -2.57
C LEU A 70 -11.11 16.22 -3.51
N GLU A 71 -10.94 15.94 -4.81
CA GLU A 71 -12.04 15.98 -5.78
C GLU A 71 -13.03 14.82 -5.62
N VAL A 72 -12.59 13.68 -5.09
CA VAL A 72 -13.44 12.49 -5.00
C VAL A 72 -14.59 12.67 -4.00
N LYS A 73 -14.41 13.49 -2.95
CA LYS A 73 -15.38 13.69 -1.86
C LYS A 73 -15.83 12.36 -1.24
N TYR A 74 -14.85 11.56 -0.82
CA TYR A 74 -15.04 10.29 -0.13
C TYR A 74 -14.10 10.24 1.06
N ASP A 75 -14.48 9.57 2.13
CA ASP A 75 -13.69 9.61 3.36
C ASP A 75 -12.32 8.95 3.14
N VAL A 76 -11.27 9.68 3.52
CA VAL A 76 -9.88 9.27 3.39
C VAL A 76 -9.21 9.40 4.74
N ILE A 77 -8.59 8.31 5.19
CA ILE A 77 -7.70 8.33 6.34
C ILE A 77 -6.27 8.35 5.81
N PHE A 78 -5.50 9.36 6.23
CA PHE A 78 -4.14 9.56 5.77
C PHE A 78 -3.19 9.69 6.96
N PRO A 79 -2.58 8.58 7.42
CA PRO A 79 -1.43 8.63 8.32
C PRO A 79 -0.23 9.24 7.59
N VAL A 80 0.09 10.48 7.95
CA VAL A 80 1.03 11.28 7.17
C VAL A 80 2.46 10.98 7.62
N HIS A 81 3.24 10.39 6.73
CA HIS A 81 4.67 10.19 6.96
C HIS A 81 5.38 11.54 7.20
N PRO A 82 6.37 11.66 8.12
CA PRO A 82 7.00 12.93 8.45
C PRO A 82 7.57 13.70 7.25
N ARG A 83 8.15 12.98 6.28
CA ARG A 83 8.62 13.57 5.00
C ARG A 83 7.48 14.27 4.26
N THR A 84 6.34 13.61 4.14
CA THR A 84 5.17 14.11 3.41
C THR A 84 4.52 15.25 4.16
N ALA A 85 4.42 15.16 5.48
CA ALA A 85 3.91 16.26 6.32
C ALA A 85 4.74 17.54 6.12
N LYS A 86 6.07 17.43 6.08
CA LYS A 86 6.96 18.56 5.78
C LYS A 86 6.65 19.18 4.41
N ARG A 87 6.57 18.37 3.36
CA ARG A 87 6.32 18.84 1.98
C ARG A 87 4.91 19.40 1.79
N LEU A 88 3.91 18.81 2.44
CA LEU A 88 2.54 19.34 2.42
C LEU A 88 2.46 20.74 3.04
N ARG A 89 3.22 21.02 4.10
CA ARG A 89 3.29 22.36 4.69
C ARG A 89 4.04 23.33 3.79
N GLU A 90 5.20 22.91 3.28
CA GLU A 90 6.02 23.70 2.35
C GLU A 90 5.24 24.14 1.10
N PHE A 91 4.40 23.26 0.54
CA PHE A 91 3.60 23.55 -0.65
C PHE A 91 2.18 24.07 -0.34
N ASN A 92 1.89 24.47 0.90
CA ASN A 92 0.59 24.99 1.32
C ASN A 92 -0.61 24.05 1.02
N LEU A 93 -0.38 22.74 1.10
CA LEU A 93 -1.38 21.68 0.89
C LEU A 93 -1.92 21.12 2.20
N TYR A 94 -1.16 21.21 3.29
CA TYR A 94 -1.56 20.66 4.59
C TYR A 94 -2.88 21.28 5.08
N GLU A 95 -2.98 22.62 5.04
CA GLU A 95 -4.19 23.36 5.41
C GLU A 95 -5.40 23.03 4.53
N LYS A 96 -5.18 22.69 3.25
CA LYS A 96 -6.27 22.30 2.36
C LYS A 96 -6.83 20.92 2.72
N LEU A 97 -5.95 20.00 3.11
CA LEU A 97 -6.35 18.67 3.58
C LEU A 97 -7.01 18.74 4.95
N SER A 98 -6.45 19.48 5.91
CA SER A 98 -6.98 19.57 7.27
C SER A 98 -8.37 20.22 7.35
N LYS A 99 -8.70 21.12 6.41
CA LYS A 99 -10.02 21.75 6.30
C LYS A 99 -11.03 20.92 5.49
N SER A 100 -10.61 19.81 4.90
CA SER A 100 -11.52 18.95 4.15
C SER A 100 -12.32 18.08 5.11
N GLU A 101 -13.65 18.11 4.98
CA GLU A 101 -14.55 17.29 5.79
C GLU A 101 -14.37 15.78 5.55
N ASN A 102 -13.84 15.39 4.39
CA ASN A 102 -13.64 14.00 4.00
C ASN A 102 -12.21 13.49 4.22
N VAL A 103 -11.31 14.27 4.81
CA VAL A 103 -9.92 13.83 5.02
C VAL A 103 -9.57 13.89 6.50
N LEU A 104 -9.36 12.71 7.09
CA LEU A 104 -8.79 12.56 8.41
C LEU A 104 -7.27 12.40 8.30
N LEU A 105 -6.53 13.46 8.64
CA LEU A 105 -5.09 13.41 8.80
C LEU A 105 -4.75 12.80 10.16
N LEU A 106 -3.88 11.80 10.17
CA LEU A 106 -3.29 11.23 11.38
C LEU A 106 -1.78 11.47 11.36
N ASP A 107 -1.18 11.57 12.54
CA ASP A 107 0.27 11.42 12.65
C ASP A 107 0.70 10.01 12.20
N SER A 108 2.01 9.83 11.97
CA SER A 108 2.54 8.53 11.61
C SER A 108 2.17 7.49 12.66
N VAL A 109 1.49 6.43 12.23
CA VAL A 109 0.99 5.37 13.12
C VAL A 109 1.98 4.21 13.23
N GLY A 110 1.85 3.43 14.30
CA GLY A 110 2.59 2.18 14.48
C GLY A 110 2.10 1.07 13.55
N TYR A 111 2.82 -0.06 13.58
CA TYR A 111 2.53 -1.18 12.68
C TYR A 111 1.17 -1.83 12.96
N PHE A 112 0.79 -2.03 14.24
CA PHE A 112 -0.49 -2.65 14.57
C PHE A 112 -1.67 -1.75 14.19
N GLU A 113 -1.54 -0.44 14.36
CA GLU A 113 -2.51 0.56 13.92
C GLU A 113 -2.64 0.54 12.39
N MET A 114 -1.53 0.49 11.65
CA MET A 114 -1.54 0.37 10.19
C MET A 114 -2.26 -0.91 9.73
N LEU A 115 -2.03 -2.04 10.41
CA LEU A 115 -2.74 -3.29 10.10
C LEU A 115 -4.26 -3.16 10.32
N GLU A 116 -4.70 -2.49 11.39
CA GLU A 116 -6.12 -2.22 11.59
C GLU A 116 -6.69 -1.30 10.50
N LEU A 117 -5.98 -0.23 10.16
CA LEU A 117 -6.41 0.66 9.06
C LEU A 117 -6.53 -0.10 7.74
N MET A 118 -5.55 -0.93 7.40
CA MET A 118 -5.55 -1.73 6.18
C MET A 118 -6.68 -2.77 6.17
N LYS A 119 -6.96 -3.45 7.29
CA LYS A 119 -8.05 -4.44 7.36
C LYS A 119 -9.43 -3.81 7.23
N ASN A 120 -9.61 -2.62 7.78
CA ASN A 120 -10.93 -2.01 7.90
C ASN A 120 -11.25 -1.02 6.77
N CYS A 121 -10.27 -0.50 6.02
CA CYS A 121 -10.54 0.35 4.85
C CYS A 121 -11.25 -0.40 3.71
N SER A 122 -11.91 0.32 2.81
CA SER A 122 -12.51 -0.26 1.61
C SER A 122 -11.47 -0.63 0.56
N PHE A 123 -10.52 0.26 0.30
CA PHE A 123 -9.34 0.00 -0.53
C PHE A 123 -8.23 1.00 -0.19
N ILE A 124 -7.04 0.75 -0.76
CA ILE A 124 -5.83 1.49 -0.41
C ILE A 124 -5.36 2.31 -1.62
N VAL A 125 -4.95 3.54 -1.36
CA VAL A 125 -4.24 4.40 -2.32
C VAL A 125 -2.82 4.63 -1.80
N THR A 126 -1.79 4.15 -2.51
CA THR A 126 -0.43 4.15 -1.96
C THR A 126 0.68 4.30 -3.01
N ASP A 127 1.82 4.83 -2.58
CA ASP A 127 3.11 4.73 -3.28
C ASP A 127 4.10 3.77 -2.59
N SER A 128 3.68 3.13 -1.50
CA SER A 128 4.49 2.21 -0.71
C SER A 128 4.62 0.86 -1.41
N GLY A 129 5.85 0.35 -1.46
CA GLY A 129 6.10 -1.01 -1.97
C GLY A 129 5.62 -2.08 -1.00
N GLY A 130 5.91 -1.90 0.30
CA GLY A 130 5.50 -2.85 1.34
C GLY A 130 3.98 -2.97 1.44
N ILE A 131 3.25 -1.85 1.46
CA ILE A 131 1.78 -1.86 1.53
C ILE A 131 1.16 -2.53 0.29
N GLN A 132 1.76 -2.39 -0.90
CA GLN A 132 1.31 -3.14 -2.08
C GLN A 132 1.38 -4.66 -1.87
N GLU A 133 2.42 -5.14 -1.17
CA GLU A 133 2.59 -6.57 -0.88
C GLU A 133 1.70 -7.02 0.29
N GLU A 134 1.68 -6.27 1.38
CA GLU A 134 0.89 -6.53 2.58
C GLU A 134 -0.61 -6.60 2.29
N ALA A 135 -1.12 -5.69 1.44
CA ALA A 135 -2.52 -5.65 1.05
C ALA A 135 -2.99 -6.92 0.32
N THR A 136 -2.08 -7.68 -0.29
CA THR A 136 -2.42 -8.95 -0.94
C THR A 136 -2.66 -10.09 0.05
N ALA A 137 -2.16 -9.97 1.28
CA ALA A 137 -2.21 -11.04 2.26
C ALA A 137 -3.67 -11.39 2.59
N PRO A 138 -4.03 -12.68 2.72
CA PRO A 138 -5.42 -13.10 2.93
C PRO A 138 -6.12 -12.45 4.13
N LYS A 139 -5.37 -12.12 5.19
CA LYS A 139 -5.89 -11.47 6.40
C LYS A 139 -6.20 -9.97 6.23
N ILE A 140 -5.73 -9.34 5.16
CA ILE A 140 -5.96 -7.92 4.84
C ILE A 140 -6.82 -7.81 3.59
N ARG A 141 -6.31 -8.37 2.49
CA ARG A 141 -6.99 -8.53 1.20
C ARG A 141 -7.73 -7.26 0.75
N LYS A 142 -6.98 -6.23 0.37
CA LYS A 142 -7.52 -4.97 -0.16
C LYS A 142 -7.04 -4.67 -1.57
N LYS A 143 -7.91 -4.05 -2.36
CA LYS A 143 -7.56 -3.50 -3.67
C LYS A 143 -6.60 -2.33 -3.45
N VAL A 144 -5.56 -2.24 -4.28
CA VAL A 144 -4.55 -1.18 -4.17
C VAL A 144 -4.50 -0.35 -5.45
N LEU A 145 -4.64 0.96 -5.32
CA LEU A 145 -4.37 1.93 -6.36
C LEU A 145 -2.96 2.50 -6.14
N VAL A 146 -2.06 2.22 -7.07
CA VAL A 146 -0.64 2.56 -6.96
C VAL A 146 -0.40 3.92 -7.59
N ILE A 147 -0.01 4.89 -6.76
CA ILE A 147 0.31 6.28 -7.13
C ILE A 147 1.77 6.36 -7.55
N ARG A 148 2.13 5.61 -8.59
CA ARG A 148 3.46 5.59 -9.21
C ARG A 148 3.29 5.43 -10.72
N LYS A 149 4.29 5.83 -11.50
CA LYS A 149 4.31 5.59 -12.96
C LYS A 149 4.57 4.12 -13.29
N THR A 150 5.33 3.44 -12.44
CA THR A 150 5.67 2.02 -12.56
C THR A 150 5.59 1.35 -11.19
N THR A 151 5.54 0.03 -11.16
CA THR A 151 5.65 -0.73 -9.91
C THR A 151 6.65 -1.87 -10.07
N ASP A 152 7.40 -2.10 -9.01
CA ASP A 152 8.32 -3.22 -8.86
C ASP A 152 7.60 -4.50 -8.39
N ARG A 153 6.26 -4.49 -8.40
CA ARG A 153 5.36 -5.58 -7.99
C ARG A 153 4.37 -5.95 -9.10
N PRO A 154 4.84 -6.27 -10.32
CA PRO A 154 3.96 -6.59 -11.45
C PRO A 154 3.03 -7.76 -11.13
N GLU A 155 3.43 -8.68 -10.27
CA GLU A 155 2.65 -9.87 -9.89
C GLU A 155 1.33 -9.49 -9.19
N ALA A 156 1.31 -8.43 -8.37
CA ALA A 156 0.10 -7.93 -7.72
C ALA A 156 -0.86 -7.26 -8.72
N VAL A 157 -0.30 -6.61 -9.75
CA VAL A 157 -1.07 -6.03 -10.85
C VAL A 157 -1.68 -7.13 -11.72
N THR A 158 -0.88 -8.12 -12.13
CA THR A 158 -1.34 -9.28 -12.92
C THR A 158 -2.41 -10.08 -12.18
N ALA A 159 -2.31 -10.20 -10.85
CA ALA A 159 -3.33 -10.87 -10.03
C ALA A 159 -4.63 -10.05 -9.85
N GLY A 160 -4.70 -8.83 -10.39
CA GLY A 160 -5.84 -7.92 -10.24
C GLY A 160 -5.98 -7.33 -8.84
N MET A 161 -5.00 -7.49 -7.96
CA MET A 161 -4.98 -6.94 -6.59
C MET A 161 -4.54 -5.47 -6.57
N SER A 162 -3.70 -5.07 -7.52
CA SER A 162 -3.22 -3.70 -7.66
C SER A 162 -3.54 -3.13 -9.05
N GLU A 163 -3.65 -1.81 -9.15
CA GLU A 163 -3.78 -1.07 -10.42
C GLU A 163 -2.78 0.10 -10.37
N VAL A 164 -1.90 0.21 -11.36
CA VAL A 164 -0.98 1.37 -11.47
C VAL A 164 -1.74 2.53 -12.09
N VAL A 165 -1.97 3.58 -11.31
CA VAL A 165 -2.84 4.71 -11.68
C VAL A 165 -2.04 5.91 -12.20
N GLY A 166 -0.75 5.99 -11.83
CA GLY A 166 0.07 7.17 -12.08
C GLY A 166 -0.17 8.28 -11.06
N VAL A 167 0.23 9.50 -11.41
CA VAL A 167 0.23 10.67 -10.52
C VAL A 167 -0.65 11.83 -11.02
N GLU A 168 -1.33 11.61 -12.14
CA GLU A 168 -2.18 12.62 -12.77
C GLU A 168 -3.57 12.64 -12.11
N LYS A 169 -4.00 13.84 -11.71
CA LYS A 169 -5.30 14.08 -11.06
C LYS A 169 -6.46 13.34 -11.73
N ARG A 170 -6.59 13.45 -13.05
CA ARG A 170 -7.69 12.82 -13.82
C ARG A 170 -7.67 11.29 -13.71
N SER A 171 -6.50 10.68 -13.77
CA SER A 171 -6.34 9.23 -13.64
C SER A 171 -6.68 8.76 -12.24
N ILE A 172 -6.21 9.49 -11.21
CA ILE A 172 -6.49 9.23 -9.80
C ILE A 172 -7.99 9.27 -9.52
N VAL A 173 -8.67 10.35 -9.90
CA VAL A 173 -10.12 10.50 -9.70
C VAL A 173 -10.89 9.39 -10.41
N LYS A 174 -10.53 9.08 -11.66
CA LYS A 174 -11.19 8.01 -12.44
C LYS A 174 -11.02 6.64 -11.78
N ALA A 175 -9.81 6.30 -11.35
CA ALA A 175 -9.52 5.02 -10.72
C ALA A 175 -10.24 4.89 -9.38
N ILE A 176 -10.18 5.92 -8.53
CA ILE A 176 -10.87 5.94 -7.24
C ILE A 176 -12.39 5.78 -7.43
N LYS A 177 -13.02 6.57 -8.30
CA LYS A 177 -14.47 6.45 -8.57
C LYS A 177 -14.86 5.09 -9.14
N LYS A 178 -13.99 4.46 -9.93
CA LYS A 178 -14.19 3.10 -10.42
C LYS A 178 -14.15 2.09 -9.27
N THR A 179 -13.15 2.19 -8.39
CA THR A 179 -12.96 1.27 -7.27
C THR A 179 -13.98 1.44 -6.16
N ILE A 180 -14.50 2.64 -5.92
CA ILE A 180 -15.63 2.87 -4.99
C ILE A 180 -16.86 2.07 -5.45
N ARG A 181 -17.14 2.02 -6.76
CA ARG A 181 -18.27 1.24 -7.29
C ARG A 181 -18.03 -0.27 -7.27
N ASP A 182 -16.79 -0.68 -7.43
CA ASP A 182 -16.41 -2.09 -7.48
C ASP A 182 -14.97 -2.29 -6.97
N PRO A 183 -14.79 -2.60 -5.67
CA PRO A 183 -13.49 -2.90 -5.08
C PRO A 183 -13.08 -4.37 -5.25
N THR A 184 -13.78 -5.15 -6.09
CA THR A 184 -13.59 -6.60 -6.18
C THR A 184 -12.17 -6.99 -6.56
N ILE A 185 -11.67 -8.02 -5.88
CA ILE A 185 -10.37 -8.64 -6.13
C ILE A 185 -10.60 -10.04 -6.72
N PRO A 186 -10.19 -10.30 -7.98
CA PRO A 186 -10.50 -11.57 -8.63
C PRO A 186 -9.69 -12.75 -8.09
N SER A 187 -8.39 -12.57 -7.85
CA SER A 187 -7.54 -13.63 -7.31
C SER A 187 -7.80 -13.84 -5.82
N ARG A 188 -8.03 -15.08 -5.37
CA ARG A 188 -8.09 -15.43 -3.93
C ARG A 188 -6.72 -15.57 -3.27
N ASN A 189 -5.67 -15.81 -4.05
CA ASN A 189 -4.33 -16.09 -3.55
C ASN A 189 -3.42 -14.89 -3.71
N THR A 190 -2.57 -14.64 -2.70
CA THR A 190 -1.46 -13.69 -2.82
C THR A 190 -0.38 -14.27 -3.76
N PRO A 191 0.21 -13.46 -4.64
CA PRO A 191 1.34 -13.89 -5.46
C PRO A 191 2.66 -13.99 -4.67
N PHE A 192 2.69 -13.52 -3.42
CA PHE A 192 3.90 -13.40 -2.62
C PHE A 192 4.16 -14.61 -1.69
N GLY A 193 3.51 -15.75 -1.94
CA GLY A 193 3.76 -17.00 -1.23
C GLY A 193 2.72 -17.31 -0.14
N LYS A 194 2.96 -18.39 0.62
CA LYS A 194 1.97 -18.93 1.57
C LYS A 194 2.17 -18.45 3.01
N GLY A 195 3.18 -17.62 3.26
CA GLY A 195 3.59 -17.22 4.60
C GLY A 195 4.50 -18.23 5.29
N ASP A 196 5.33 -18.92 4.50
CA ASP A 196 6.32 -19.91 4.92
C ASP A 196 7.72 -19.59 4.39
N ALA A 197 7.97 -18.33 4.00
CA ALA A 197 9.21 -17.92 3.35
C ALA A 197 10.42 -18.02 4.30
N SER A 198 10.27 -17.58 5.55
CA SER A 198 11.29 -17.67 6.59
C SER A 198 11.75 -19.11 6.83
N LYS A 199 10.80 -20.05 6.95
CA LYS A 199 11.08 -21.48 7.09
C LYS A 199 11.88 -22.03 5.90
N LYS A 200 11.49 -21.67 4.67
CA LYS A 200 12.21 -22.10 3.45
C LYS A 200 13.62 -21.56 3.40
N ILE A 201 13.81 -20.27 3.75
CA ILE A 201 15.13 -19.63 3.78
C ILE A 201 16.07 -20.36 4.75
N ILE A 202 15.60 -20.64 5.98
CA ILE A 202 16.39 -21.36 6.98
C ILE A 202 16.75 -22.77 6.49
N GLN A 203 15.80 -23.49 5.90
CA GLN A 203 16.05 -24.82 5.36
C GLN A 203 17.14 -24.78 4.27
N ILE A 204 17.05 -23.84 3.32
CA ILE A 204 18.06 -23.68 2.27
C ILE A 204 19.45 -23.42 2.87
N GLN A 205 19.54 -22.54 3.87
CA GLN A 205 20.81 -22.26 4.54
C GLN A 205 21.40 -23.47 5.28
N LEU A 206 20.56 -24.35 5.83
CA LEU A 206 20.99 -25.55 6.54
C LEU A 206 21.38 -26.71 5.61
N PHE A 207 20.77 -26.80 4.42
CA PHE A 207 21.06 -27.85 3.43
C PHE A 207 22.19 -27.50 2.45
N GLU A 208 22.57 -26.22 2.36
CA GLU A 208 23.70 -25.75 1.53
C GLU A 208 25.02 -25.57 2.34
N GLN A 209 25.01 -25.85 3.65
CA GLN A 209 26.24 -26.04 4.46
C GLN A 209 26.73 -27.47 4.34
#